data_AF-A0A9E0X2F8-F1
#
_entry.id   AF-A0A9E0X2F8-F1
#
_cell.length_a   1.000
_cell.length_b   1.000
_cell.length_c   1.000
_cell.angle_alpha   90.00
_cell.angle_beta   90.00
_cell.angle_gamma   90.00
#
_symmetry.space_group_name_H-M   'P 1'
#
loop_
_entity.id
_entity.type
_entity.pdbx_description
1 polymer ?
#
loop_
_entity_poly.entity_id
_entity_poly.type
_entity_poly.pdbx_seq_one_letter_code
_entity_poly.pdbx_strand_id
1 'polypeptide(L)'
;HRHEPERTDCLEPGCGRPMRRIGEDVSERLDIVPAEFFVHRHIYGKWACRCCQTLTQVPAVPEVIEGGIAASGLVAHTLISRFVDHLPYYRQESINARSGVHTPRSTLASISGQAGAALEPLFDVHKRFVLDCRVLHADETPVALLDPGAGKTRRAYMWAYARSWHDAVPGVVYDFCLGRGAQYPAGFLGGEADGRGWSGTLLTDRYKAYDTVLDPRVYPGRIGAACAAHARRRYEELARDGTSPLAEEAIRRFARIYEVEGELKGRSDEERKALRQELAQPLWARLKGWLELERRLVADGGAAAAAIDYTLNHWAALTQHLQDGAVAIDNNHLERQIKPWAMACS
;
A
#
# COMPACT_ATOMS: atom_id res chain seq x y z
N HIS A 1 -13.99 35.29 8.95
CA HIS A 1 -14.77 36.43 9.49
C HIS A 1 -13.87 37.20 10.45
N ARG A 2 -13.84 38.53 10.38
CA ARG A 2 -13.06 39.35 11.33
C ARG A 2 -14.03 39.98 12.31
N HIS A 3 -13.85 39.68 13.58
CA HIS A 3 -14.69 40.18 14.66
C HIS A 3 -13.92 41.30 15.35
N GLU A 4 -14.25 42.54 15.00
CA GLU A 4 -13.65 43.74 15.56
C GLU A 4 -14.71 44.50 16.36
N PRO A 5 -14.32 45.24 17.41
CA PRO A 5 -15.25 46.16 18.06
C PRO A 5 -15.66 47.25 17.05
N GLU A 6 -16.91 47.72 17.14
CA GLU A 6 -17.45 48.77 16.27
C GLU A 6 -16.66 50.09 16.36
N ARG A 7 -15.93 50.28 17.47
CA ARG A 7 -15.10 51.44 17.78
C ARG A 7 -13.78 51.00 18.40
N THR A 8 -12.69 51.66 18.01
CA THR A 8 -11.33 51.37 18.48
C THR A 8 -10.74 52.52 19.31
N ASP A 9 -11.57 53.39 19.85
CA ASP A 9 -11.20 54.43 20.80
C ASP A 9 -11.54 54.02 22.24
N CYS A 10 -10.75 54.52 23.18
CA CYS A 10 -10.87 54.18 24.59
C CYS A 10 -12.20 54.71 25.15
N LEU A 11 -13.08 53.80 25.58
CA LEU A 11 -14.42 54.10 26.09
C LEU A 11 -14.43 54.65 27.52
N GLU A 12 -13.27 54.78 28.18
CA GLU A 12 -13.16 55.38 29.51
C GLU A 12 -13.49 56.88 29.48
N PRO A 13 -14.36 57.36 30.39
CA PRO A 13 -14.74 58.78 30.45
C PRO A 13 -13.53 59.71 30.55
N GLY A 14 -13.40 60.63 29.59
CA GLY A 14 -12.33 61.62 29.54
C GLY A 14 -11.05 61.19 28.81
N CYS A 15 -10.94 59.95 28.33
CA CYS A 15 -9.79 59.50 27.54
C CYS A 15 -10.01 59.66 26.02
N GLY A 16 -10.92 58.87 25.42
CA GLY A 16 -11.28 58.95 23.99
C GLY A 16 -10.14 58.74 22.99
N ARG A 17 -8.95 58.29 23.43
CA ARG A 17 -7.77 58.13 22.57
C ARG A 17 -7.86 56.85 21.73
N PRO A 18 -7.26 56.80 20.54
CA PRO A 18 -7.22 55.59 19.73
C PRO A 18 -6.47 54.48 20.45
N MET A 19 -7.08 53.29 20.53
CA MET A 19 -6.47 52.09 21.08
C MET A 19 -5.55 51.44 20.06
N ARG A 20 -4.43 50.88 20.53
CA ARG A 20 -3.48 50.12 19.72
C ARG A 20 -3.79 48.63 19.87
N ARG A 21 -3.90 47.90 18.75
CA ARG A 21 -3.99 46.44 18.78
C ARG A 21 -2.72 45.85 19.39
N ILE A 22 -2.87 44.99 20.40
CA ILE A 22 -1.76 44.34 21.11
C ILE A 22 -1.56 42.86 20.75
N GLY A 23 -2.56 42.24 20.13
CA GLY A 23 -2.56 40.84 19.73
C GLY A 23 -3.90 40.46 19.11
N GLU A 24 -4.03 39.20 18.71
CA GLU A 24 -5.30 38.60 18.30
C GLU A 24 -5.33 37.13 18.70
N ASP A 25 -6.51 36.65 19.06
CA ASP A 25 -6.76 35.24 19.28
C ASP A 25 -7.41 34.67 18.00
N VAL A 26 -6.81 33.64 17.44
CA VAL A 26 -7.32 32.98 16.23
C VAL A 26 -8.07 31.70 16.63
N SER A 27 -9.35 31.63 16.27
CA SER A 27 -10.16 30.40 16.40
C SER A 27 -10.60 29.94 15.01
N GLU A 28 -10.21 28.72 14.66
CA GLU A 28 -10.61 28.08 13.41
C GLU A 28 -11.77 27.11 13.67
N ARG A 29 -12.77 27.15 12.78
CA ARG A 29 -13.92 26.23 12.79
C ARG A 29 -14.02 25.59 11.42
N LEU A 30 -13.98 24.26 11.37
CA LEU A 30 -14.17 23.48 10.16
C LEU A 30 -15.67 23.22 9.97
N ASP A 31 -16.19 23.58 8.81
CA ASP A 31 -17.55 23.24 8.37
C ASP A 31 -17.47 22.40 7.08
N ILE A 32 -18.57 21.77 6.67
CA ILE A 32 -18.60 20.86 5.52
C ILE A 32 -19.74 21.18 4.57
N VAL A 33 -19.41 21.29 3.27
CA VAL A 33 -20.38 21.20 2.19
C VAL A 33 -20.34 19.75 1.67
N PRO A 34 -21.43 18.96 1.80
CA PRO A 34 -21.48 17.60 1.28
C PRO A 34 -21.39 17.54 -0.26
N ALA A 35 -21.48 16.33 -0.82
CA ALA A 35 -21.45 16.15 -2.27
C ALA A 35 -22.57 16.92 -2.98
N GLU A 36 -22.19 17.83 -3.89
CA GLU A 36 -23.07 18.54 -4.78
C GLU A 36 -23.12 17.84 -6.14
N PHE A 37 -24.30 17.45 -6.60
CA PHE A 37 -24.50 16.76 -7.86
C PHE A 37 -25.03 17.73 -8.92
N PHE A 38 -24.44 17.69 -10.12
CA PHE A 38 -24.85 18.54 -11.24
C PHE A 38 -24.67 17.80 -12.58
N VAL A 39 -25.34 18.30 -13.62
CA VAL A 39 -25.37 17.65 -14.94
C VAL A 39 -24.58 18.48 -15.95
N HIS A 40 -23.59 17.86 -16.58
CA HIS A 40 -22.93 18.41 -17.76
C HIS A 40 -23.77 18.10 -19.00
N ARG A 41 -24.49 19.10 -19.52
CA ARG A 41 -25.28 18.96 -20.76
C ARG A 41 -24.50 19.44 -21.97
N HIS A 42 -23.90 18.50 -22.70
CA HIS A 42 -23.23 18.78 -23.97
C HIS A 42 -24.22 18.68 -25.15
N ILE A 43 -24.31 19.73 -25.97
CA ILE A 43 -25.19 19.76 -27.16
C ILE A 43 -24.30 19.91 -28.40
N TYR A 44 -24.23 18.86 -29.21
CA TYR A 44 -23.46 18.86 -30.45
C TYR A 44 -24.39 19.10 -31.65
N GLY A 45 -24.24 20.26 -32.29
CA GLY A 45 -25.02 20.64 -33.47
C GLY A 45 -24.63 19.82 -34.71
N LYS A 46 -25.62 19.28 -35.41
CA LYS A 46 -25.46 18.62 -36.71
C LYS A 46 -25.84 19.60 -37.81
N TRP A 47 -24.95 19.84 -38.75
CA TRP A 47 -25.14 20.80 -39.84
C TRP A 47 -25.10 20.09 -41.18
N ALA A 48 -26.05 20.36 -42.06
CA ALA A 48 -26.09 19.79 -43.39
C ALA A 48 -26.22 20.88 -44.46
N CYS A 49 -25.38 20.87 -45.50
CA CYS A 49 -25.72 21.61 -46.72
C CYS A 49 -26.59 20.76 -47.62
N ARG A 50 -27.79 21.24 -47.91
CA ARG A 50 -28.67 20.63 -48.93
C ARG A 50 -28.08 20.75 -50.34
N CYS A 51 -27.29 21.79 -50.59
CA CYS A 51 -26.63 22.08 -51.85
C CYS A 51 -25.56 21.03 -52.21
N CYS A 52 -24.65 20.76 -51.28
CA CYS A 52 -23.48 19.89 -51.46
C CYS A 52 -23.71 18.48 -50.90
N GLN A 53 -24.90 18.19 -50.38
CA GLN A 53 -25.24 16.94 -49.69
C GLN A 53 -24.22 16.51 -48.61
N THR A 54 -23.64 17.47 -47.91
CA THR A 54 -22.61 17.23 -46.88
C THR A 54 -23.18 17.40 -45.48
N LEU A 55 -22.79 16.53 -44.55
CA LEU A 55 -23.11 16.60 -43.12
C LEU A 55 -21.82 16.84 -42.32
N THR A 56 -21.84 17.78 -41.38
CA THR A 56 -20.73 18.03 -40.47
C THR A 56 -21.22 18.16 -39.02
N GLN A 57 -20.43 17.64 -38.10
CA GLN A 57 -20.63 17.72 -36.66
C GLN A 57 -19.24 17.66 -36.01
N VAL A 58 -19.03 18.46 -34.98
CA VAL A 58 -17.80 18.34 -34.16
C VAL A 58 -17.84 17.00 -33.42
N PRO A 59 -16.75 16.21 -33.44
CA PRO A 59 -16.66 14.98 -32.66
C PRO A 59 -16.96 15.22 -31.18
N ALA A 60 -17.60 14.25 -30.52
CA ALA A 60 -17.77 14.32 -29.08
C ALA A 60 -16.41 14.29 -28.38
N VAL A 61 -16.29 15.01 -27.26
CA VAL A 61 -15.12 14.92 -26.40
C VAL A 61 -15.06 13.50 -25.81
N PRO A 62 -13.90 12.81 -25.86
CA PRO A 62 -13.76 11.49 -25.25
C PRO A 62 -14.03 11.52 -23.74
N GLU A 63 -14.70 10.49 -23.24
CA GLU A 63 -15.03 10.34 -21.83
C GLU A 63 -14.44 9.03 -21.29
N VAL A 64 -14.24 8.95 -19.96
CA VAL A 64 -13.72 7.72 -19.32
C VAL A 64 -14.62 6.52 -19.61
N ILE A 65 -15.94 6.76 -19.66
CA ILE A 65 -16.96 5.78 -20.01
C ILE A 65 -17.73 6.33 -21.21
N GLU A 66 -17.41 5.83 -22.40
CA GLU A 66 -18.03 6.27 -23.65
C GLU A 66 -19.56 6.05 -23.65
N GLY A 67 -20.31 7.13 -23.93
CA GLY A 67 -21.77 7.12 -23.93
C GLY A 67 -22.43 6.91 -22.56
N GLY A 68 -21.65 6.90 -21.47
CA GLY A 68 -22.13 6.76 -20.11
C GLY A 68 -22.79 8.02 -19.55
N ILE A 69 -23.70 7.86 -18.58
CA ILE A 69 -24.33 8.98 -17.86
C ILE A 69 -23.38 9.59 -16.83
N ALA A 70 -22.41 8.81 -16.33
CA ALA A 70 -21.50 9.24 -15.28
C ALA A 70 -20.31 10.02 -15.87
N ALA A 71 -20.27 11.33 -15.61
CA ALA A 71 -19.09 12.14 -15.85
C ALA A 71 -17.93 11.72 -14.94
N SER A 72 -16.70 12.09 -15.31
CA SER A 72 -15.46 11.74 -14.60
C SER A 72 -15.50 12.01 -13.08
N GLY A 73 -16.11 13.13 -12.65
CA GLY A 73 -16.27 13.44 -11.22
C GLY A 73 -17.11 12.42 -10.45
N LEU A 74 -18.22 11.95 -11.04
CA LEU A 74 -19.07 10.91 -10.42
C LEU A 74 -18.36 9.55 -10.41
N VAL A 75 -17.61 9.23 -11.48
CA VAL A 75 -16.79 8.02 -11.53
C VAL A 75 -15.76 8.04 -10.39
N ALA A 76 -14.99 9.12 -10.27
CA ALA A 76 -13.99 9.27 -9.22
C ALA A 76 -14.62 9.19 -7.81
N HIS A 77 -15.70 9.92 -7.57
CA HIS A 77 -16.40 9.88 -6.29
C HIS A 77 -16.89 8.47 -5.93
N THR A 78 -17.46 7.74 -6.89
CA THR A 78 -17.96 6.37 -6.69
C THR A 78 -16.82 5.41 -6.34
N LEU A 79 -15.72 5.46 -7.09
CA LEU A 79 -14.56 4.59 -6.87
C LEU A 79 -13.86 4.89 -5.54
N ILE A 80 -13.60 6.17 -5.22
CA ILE A 80 -12.96 6.57 -3.95
C ILE A 80 -13.84 6.13 -2.79
N SER A 81 -15.13 6.48 -2.82
CA SER A 81 -16.08 6.08 -1.78
C SER A 81 -16.10 4.56 -1.61
N ARG A 82 -16.04 3.79 -2.71
CA ARG A 82 -16.11 2.33 -2.63
C ARG A 82 -14.84 1.69 -2.10
N PHE A 83 -13.70 2.06 -2.68
CA PHE A 83 -12.44 1.32 -2.54
C PHE A 83 -11.50 1.94 -1.52
N VAL A 84 -11.52 3.26 -1.36
CA VAL A 84 -10.69 3.99 -0.37
C VAL A 84 -11.45 4.14 0.95
N ASP A 85 -12.70 4.60 0.90
CA ASP A 85 -13.49 4.86 2.11
C ASP A 85 -14.31 3.64 2.57
N HIS A 86 -14.22 2.53 1.83
CA HIS A 86 -14.90 1.27 2.13
C HIS A 86 -16.44 1.41 2.27
N LEU A 87 -17.04 2.34 1.52
CA LEU A 87 -18.47 2.59 1.51
C LEU A 87 -19.17 1.66 0.49
N PRO A 88 -19.95 0.66 0.93
CA PRO A 88 -20.65 -0.24 0.03
C PRO A 88 -21.71 0.49 -0.80
N TYR A 89 -21.99 0.00 -2.01
CA TYR A 89 -22.87 0.69 -2.96
C TYR A 89 -24.27 0.98 -2.42
N TYR A 90 -24.84 0.13 -1.56
CA TYR A 90 -26.16 0.39 -0.96
C TYR A 90 -26.14 1.62 -0.02
N ARG A 91 -25.01 1.89 0.64
CA ARG A 91 -24.82 3.09 1.46
C ARG A 91 -24.63 4.31 0.57
N GLN A 92 -23.84 4.20 -0.50
CA GLN A 92 -23.69 5.27 -1.49
C GLN A 92 -25.02 5.66 -2.11
N GLU A 93 -25.84 4.69 -2.54
CA GLU A 93 -27.20 4.90 -3.05
C GLU A 93 -28.05 5.71 -2.08
N SER A 94 -28.07 5.30 -0.80
CA SER A 94 -28.81 6.01 0.26
C SER A 94 -28.28 7.43 0.52
N ILE A 95 -26.97 7.65 0.40
CA ILE A 95 -26.33 8.95 0.60
C ILE A 95 -26.68 9.88 -0.56
N ASN A 96 -26.54 9.41 -1.79
CA ASN A 96 -26.84 10.17 -3.01
C ASN A 96 -28.33 10.56 -3.07
N ALA A 97 -29.21 9.67 -2.62
CA ALA A 97 -30.65 9.92 -2.56
C ALA A 97 -31.04 11.09 -1.63
N ARG A 98 -30.24 11.38 -0.59
CA ARG A 98 -30.46 12.57 0.27
C ARG A 98 -30.28 13.88 -0.48
N SER A 99 -29.53 13.86 -1.57
CA SER A 99 -29.35 14.98 -2.49
C SER A 99 -30.30 14.91 -3.69
N GLY A 100 -31.33 14.05 -3.64
CA GLY A 100 -32.31 13.86 -4.71
C GLY A 100 -31.79 13.07 -5.91
N VAL A 101 -30.60 12.47 -5.84
CA VAL A 101 -29.99 11.73 -6.96
C VAL A 101 -30.17 10.23 -6.76
N HIS A 102 -30.89 9.61 -7.69
CA HIS A 102 -31.12 8.17 -7.67
C HIS A 102 -30.01 7.43 -8.44
N THR A 103 -29.05 6.84 -7.72
CA THR A 103 -27.99 5.99 -8.29
C THR A 103 -28.16 4.53 -7.83
N PRO A 104 -28.89 3.68 -8.58
CA PRO A 104 -29.07 2.29 -8.21
C PRO A 104 -27.74 1.56 -8.00
N ARG A 105 -27.71 0.57 -7.10
CA ARG A 105 -26.51 -0.27 -6.86
C ARG A 105 -25.93 -0.88 -8.13
N SER A 106 -26.79 -1.35 -9.03
CA SER A 106 -26.39 -1.91 -10.34
C SER A 106 -25.68 -0.89 -11.21
N THR A 107 -26.14 0.37 -11.19
CA THR A 107 -25.50 1.48 -11.91
C THR A 107 -24.13 1.80 -11.31
N LEU A 108 -24.01 1.93 -9.98
CA LEU A 108 -22.73 2.20 -9.31
C LEU A 108 -21.71 1.06 -9.55
N ALA A 109 -22.17 -0.19 -9.50
CA ALA A 109 -21.33 -1.34 -9.80
C ALA A 109 -20.89 -1.37 -11.27
N SER A 110 -21.80 -1.06 -12.20
CA SER A 110 -21.50 -0.98 -13.64
C SER A 110 -20.50 0.13 -13.96
N ILE A 111 -20.68 1.32 -13.37
CA ILE A 111 -19.71 2.44 -13.47
C ILE A 111 -18.34 1.99 -12.99
N SER A 112 -18.28 1.33 -11.83
CA SER A 112 -17.02 0.89 -11.24
C SER A 112 -16.31 -0.16 -12.10
N GLY A 113 -17.06 -1.10 -12.69
CA GLY A 113 -16.50 -2.10 -13.59
C GLY A 113 -15.94 -1.51 -14.89
N GLN A 114 -16.68 -0.59 -15.51
CA GLN A 114 -16.24 0.10 -16.72
C GLN A 114 -15.03 1.01 -16.47
N ALA A 115 -15.04 1.74 -15.35
CA ALA A 115 -13.90 2.55 -14.94
C ALA A 115 -12.66 1.70 -14.63
N GLY A 116 -12.84 0.52 -14.00
CA GLY A 116 -11.76 -0.45 -13.82
C GLY A 116 -11.12 -0.85 -15.15
N ALA A 117 -11.93 -1.22 -16.15
CA ALA A 117 -11.42 -1.55 -17.48
C ALA A 117 -10.72 -0.37 -18.17
N ALA A 118 -11.22 0.85 -17.99
CA ALA A 118 -10.59 2.06 -18.54
C ALA A 118 -9.24 2.40 -17.87
N LEU A 119 -9.00 1.94 -16.64
CA LEU A 119 -7.77 2.15 -15.90
C LEU A 119 -6.68 1.10 -16.19
N GLU A 120 -6.97 0.04 -16.94
CA GLU A 120 -6.02 -1.03 -17.27
C GLU A 120 -4.69 -0.50 -17.85
N PRO A 121 -4.67 0.45 -18.81
CA PRO A 121 -3.40 0.98 -19.33
C PRO A 121 -2.58 1.71 -18.27
N LEU A 122 -3.24 2.34 -17.29
CA LEU A 122 -2.56 2.98 -16.17
C LEU A 122 -2.00 1.93 -15.20
N PHE A 123 -2.74 0.85 -14.96
CA PHE A 123 -2.25 -0.29 -14.19
C PHE A 123 -0.98 -0.87 -14.81
N ASP A 124 -0.95 -1.08 -16.13
CA ASP A 124 0.21 -1.62 -16.84
C ASP A 124 1.44 -0.72 -16.72
N VAL A 125 1.27 0.59 -16.92
CA VAL A 125 2.37 1.57 -16.78
C VAL A 125 2.84 1.63 -15.32
N HIS A 126 1.91 1.60 -14.37
CA HIS A 126 2.23 1.62 -12.94
C HIS A 126 2.93 0.35 -12.49
N LYS A 127 2.53 -0.82 -12.99
CA LYS A 127 3.22 -2.10 -12.78
C LYS A 127 4.66 -2.03 -13.27
N ARG A 128 4.90 -1.53 -14.49
CA ARG A 128 6.26 -1.32 -15.03
C ARG A 128 7.07 -0.36 -14.15
N PHE A 129 6.47 0.73 -13.70
CA PHE A 129 7.10 1.67 -12.78
C PHE A 129 7.49 1.00 -11.45
N VAL A 130 6.62 0.17 -10.85
CA VAL A 130 6.94 -0.57 -9.63
C VAL A 130 8.06 -1.58 -9.89
N LEU A 131 8.01 -2.30 -11.01
CA LEU A 131 9.02 -3.28 -11.40
C LEU A 131 10.34 -2.65 -11.88
N ASP A 132 10.46 -1.33 -12.02
CA ASP A 132 11.75 -0.70 -12.36
C ASP A 132 12.69 -0.55 -11.14
N CYS A 133 12.24 -0.92 -9.93
CA CYS A 133 13.05 -0.78 -8.72
C CYS A 133 14.11 -1.88 -8.54
N ARG A 134 15.21 -1.56 -7.85
CA ARG A 134 16.24 -2.55 -7.45
C ARG A 134 15.78 -3.46 -6.32
N VAL A 135 14.93 -2.97 -5.43
CA VAL A 135 14.43 -3.71 -4.26
C VAL A 135 12.92 -3.72 -4.28
N LEU A 136 12.35 -4.91 -4.44
CA LEU A 136 10.92 -5.12 -4.50
C LEU A 136 10.44 -5.82 -3.23
N HIS A 137 9.43 -5.25 -2.61
CA HIS A 137 8.68 -5.88 -1.53
C HIS A 137 7.55 -6.70 -2.12
N ALA A 138 7.31 -7.91 -1.60
CA ALA A 138 6.14 -8.71 -1.98
C ALA A 138 5.47 -9.33 -0.76
N ASP A 139 4.13 -9.34 -0.78
CA ASP A 139 3.28 -9.91 0.25
C ASP A 139 1.91 -10.24 -0.34
N GLU A 140 1.12 -11.04 0.37
CA GLU A 140 -0.20 -11.44 -0.08
C GLU A 140 -1.17 -11.65 1.08
N THR A 141 -2.41 -11.23 0.88
CA THR A 141 -3.46 -11.36 1.88
C THR A 141 -4.68 -12.08 1.29
N PRO A 142 -5.31 -13.01 2.02
CA PRO A 142 -6.51 -13.67 1.54
C PRO A 142 -7.69 -12.67 1.49
N VAL A 143 -8.52 -12.81 0.46
CA VAL A 143 -9.79 -12.08 0.31
C VAL A 143 -10.92 -13.06 0.01
N ALA A 144 -12.12 -12.75 0.51
CA ALA A 144 -13.30 -13.54 0.27
C ALA A 144 -13.92 -13.16 -1.08
N LEU A 145 -13.92 -14.08 -2.03
CA LEU A 145 -14.59 -13.90 -3.32
C LEU A 145 -15.93 -14.63 -3.31
N LEU A 146 -17.01 -13.93 -3.62
CA LEU A 146 -18.33 -14.55 -3.79
C LEU A 146 -18.28 -15.57 -4.94
N ASP A 147 -18.80 -16.78 -4.68
CA ASP A 147 -19.01 -17.83 -5.68
C ASP A 147 -20.50 -18.22 -5.68
N PRO A 148 -21.37 -17.44 -6.36
CA PRO A 148 -22.81 -17.63 -6.31
C PRO A 148 -23.26 -19.01 -6.79
N GLY A 149 -22.50 -19.64 -7.70
CA GLY A 149 -22.79 -20.99 -8.18
C GLY A 149 -22.60 -22.07 -7.10
N ALA A 150 -21.74 -21.82 -6.11
CA ALA A 150 -21.48 -22.72 -5.00
C ALA A 150 -22.18 -22.33 -3.68
N GLY A 151 -22.90 -21.20 -3.65
CA GLY A 151 -23.59 -20.68 -2.46
C GLY A 151 -22.66 -20.30 -1.30
N LYS A 152 -21.35 -20.18 -1.55
CA LYS A 152 -20.31 -19.87 -0.54
C LYS A 152 -19.28 -18.91 -1.10
N THR A 153 -18.42 -18.38 -0.24
CA THR A 153 -17.23 -17.64 -0.66
C THR A 153 -16.09 -18.60 -0.99
N ARG A 154 -15.39 -18.36 -2.10
CA ARG A 154 -14.09 -18.98 -2.41
C ARG A 154 -12.95 -18.08 -1.93
N ARG A 155 -11.84 -18.69 -1.50
CA ARG A 155 -10.67 -17.94 -1.05
C ARG A 155 -9.84 -17.51 -2.25
N ALA A 156 -9.74 -16.21 -2.47
CA ALA A 156 -8.84 -15.57 -3.41
C ALA A 156 -7.76 -14.79 -2.64
N TYR A 157 -6.84 -14.16 -3.36
CA TYR A 157 -5.70 -13.46 -2.77
C TYR A 157 -5.49 -12.14 -3.48
N MET A 158 -5.21 -11.10 -2.70
CA MET A 158 -4.59 -9.90 -3.22
C MET A 158 -3.10 -10.04 -3.01
N TRP A 159 -2.33 -10.05 -4.10
CA TRP A 159 -0.87 -9.94 -4.05
C TRP A 159 -0.51 -8.46 -4.14
N ALA A 160 0.45 -8.03 -3.33
CA ALA A 160 0.93 -6.66 -3.37
C ALA A 160 2.43 -6.67 -3.64
N TYR A 161 2.86 -5.75 -4.49
CA TYR A 161 4.26 -5.51 -4.80
C TYR A 161 4.55 -4.03 -4.59
N ALA A 162 5.59 -3.71 -3.83
CA ALA A 162 5.92 -2.32 -3.55
C ALA A 162 7.41 -2.04 -3.75
N ARG A 163 7.68 -0.83 -4.20
CA ARG A 163 9.01 -0.23 -4.14
C ARG A 163 9.42 -0.07 -2.67
N SER A 164 10.71 -0.05 -2.41
CA SER A 164 11.23 0.15 -1.05
C SER A 164 10.90 1.55 -0.56
N TRP A 165 10.73 1.73 0.75
CA TRP A 165 10.61 3.06 1.35
C TRP A 165 11.94 3.85 1.29
N HIS A 166 13.02 3.19 0.88
CA HIS A 166 14.30 3.82 0.53
C HIS A 166 14.31 4.41 -0.88
N ASP A 167 13.39 3.99 -1.77
CA ASP A 167 13.27 4.58 -3.10
C ASP A 167 12.78 6.04 -3.01
N ALA A 168 13.28 6.90 -3.90
CA ALA A 168 12.90 8.32 -3.92
C ALA A 168 11.41 8.53 -4.23
N VAL A 169 10.80 7.62 -4.99
CA VAL A 169 9.38 7.66 -5.34
C VAL A 169 8.73 6.36 -4.86
N PRO A 170 7.76 6.43 -3.93
CA PRO A 170 7.04 5.25 -3.46
C PRO A 170 6.10 4.72 -4.55
N GLY A 171 5.80 3.43 -4.51
CA GLY A 171 4.83 2.82 -5.41
C GLY A 171 4.41 1.45 -4.90
N VAL A 172 3.11 1.17 -4.98
CA VAL A 172 2.52 -0.15 -4.71
C VAL A 172 1.58 -0.52 -5.85
N VAL A 173 1.61 -1.77 -6.26
CA VAL A 173 0.68 -2.34 -7.23
C VAL A 173 0.08 -3.61 -6.64
N TYR A 174 -1.20 -3.82 -6.91
CA TYR A 174 -1.98 -4.92 -6.37
C TYR A 174 -2.46 -5.82 -7.51
N ASP A 175 -2.31 -7.12 -7.35
CA ASP A 175 -2.74 -8.12 -8.34
C ASP A 175 -3.72 -9.11 -7.70
N PHE A 176 -4.95 -9.13 -8.22
CA PHE A 176 -5.99 -10.02 -7.71
C PHE A 176 -5.86 -11.40 -8.35
N CYS A 177 -5.61 -12.40 -7.50
CA CYS A 177 -5.33 -13.76 -7.93
C CYS A 177 -6.31 -14.76 -7.29
N LEU A 178 -6.67 -15.81 -8.03
CA LEU A 178 -7.56 -16.85 -7.52
C LEU A 178 -6.88 -17.84 -6.57
N GLY A 179 -5.60 -17.66 -6.27
CA GLY A 179 -4.84 -18.54 -5.40
C GLY A 179 -3.53 -17.92 -4.89
N ARG A 180 -2.79 -18.74 -4.15
CA ARG A 180 -1.53 -18.36 -3.47
C ARG A 180 -0.31 -19.15 -3.97
N GLY A 181 -0.41 -19.76 -5.15
CA GLY A 181 0.63 -20.62 -5.70
C GLY A 181 1.78 -19.85 -6.35
N ALA A 182 2.89 -20.53 -6.61
CA ALA A 182 4.09 -19.97 -7.23
C ALA A 182 3.84 -19.35 -8.62
N GLN A 183 2.80 -19.77 -9.33
CA GLN A 183 2.48 -19.25 -10.66
C GLN A 183 2.18 -17.74 -10.67
N TYR A 184 1.66 -17.18 -9.57
CA TYR A 184 1.28 -15.77 -9.49
C TYR A 184 2.50 -14.84 -9.44
N PRO A 185 3.43 -14.98 -8.46
CA PRO A 185 4.67 -14.20 -8.50
C PRO A 185 5.52 -14.53 -9.72
N ALA A 186 5.48 -15.76 -10.26
CA ALA A 186 6.18 -16.09 -11.48
C ALA A 186 5.64 -15.31 -12.69
N GLY A 187 4.32 -15.24 -12.88
CA GLY A 187 3.70 -14.45 -13.95
C GLY A 187 3.90 -12.95 -13.75
N PHE A 188 3.76 -12.46 -12.50
CA PHE A 188 3.90 -11.05 -12.20
C PHE A 188 5.33 -10.52 -12.45
N LEU A 189 6.34 -11.27 -12.01
CA LEU A 189 7.76 -10.90 -12.12
C LEU A 189 8.39 -11.37 -13.44
N GLY A 190 7.82 -12.37 -14.10
CA GLY A 190 8.41 -13.11 -15.24
C GLY A 190 8.30 -12.44 -16.61
N GLY A 191 7.61 -11.30 -16.70
CA GLY A 191 7.48 -10.49 -17.91
C GLY A 191 6.38 -10.99 -18.86
N GLU A 192 5.34 -10.18 -19.02
CA GLU A 192 4.52 -10.21 -20.24
C GLU A 192 4.72 -8.91 -21.01
N ALA A 193 4.71 -9.03 -22.35
CA ALA A 193 4.81 -8.03 -23.42
C ALA A 193 6.21 -7.66 -23.99
N ASP A 194 7.31 -7.68 -23.24
CA ASP A 194 8.62 -7.19 -23.73
C ASP A 194 9.81 -8.16 -23.54
N GLY A 195 9.57 -9.34 -22.95
CA GLY A 195 10.56 -10.41 -22.82
C GLY A 195 11.65 -10.18 -21.77
N ARG A 196 11.52 -9.16 -20.89
CA ARG A 196 12.47 -8.94 -19.79
C ARG A 196 11.76 -9.04 -18.44
N GLY A 197 11.95 -10.18 -17.75
CA GLY A 197 11.51 -10.32 -16.37
C GLY A 197 12.29 -9.40 -15.42
N TRP A 198 11.65 -9.02 -14.31
CA TRP A 198 12.27 -8.20 -13.27
C TRP A 198 13.51 -8.89 -12.67
N SER A 199 14.52 -8.12 -12.27
CA SER A 199 15.71 -8.58 -11.55
C SER A 199 16.09 -7.57 -10.47
N GLY A 200 16.55 -8.06 -9.32
CA GLY A 200 16.80 -7.25 -8.12
C GLY A 200 16.68 -8.06 -6.83
N THR A 201 16.56 -7.37 -5.69
CA THR A 201 16.37 -8.02 -4.39
C THR A 201 14.89 -8.07 -4.01
N LEU A 202 14.34 -9.26 -3.82
CA LEU A 202 12.95 -9.47 -3.43
C LEU A 202 12.87 -9.67 -1.91
N LEU A 203 12.26 -8.73 -1.20
CA LEU A 203 12.01 -8.81 0.24
C LEU A 203 10.63 -9.39 0.53
N THR A 204 10.60 -10.53 1.20
CA THR A 204 9.35 -11.24 1.52
C THR A 204 9.34 -11.77 2.96
N ASP A 205 8.22 -12.34 3.39
CA ASP A 205 8.09 -13.12 4.63
C ASP A 205 8.74 -14.53 4.56
N ARG A 206 9.37 -14.86 3.43
CA ARG A 206 9.89 -16.19 3.08
C ARG A 206 8.81 -17.27 2.91
N TYR A 207 7.61 -16.90 2.49
CA TYR A 207 6.63 -17.88 2.03
C TYR A 207 7.17 -18.69 0.85
N LYS A 208 6.95 -20.02 0.89
CA LYS A 208 7.55 -21.00 -0.03
C LYS A 208 7.26 -20.72 -1.51
N ALA A 209 6.15 -20.07 -1.85
CA ALA A 209 5.84 -19.74 -3.25
C ALA A 209 6.92 -18.85 -3.89
N TYR A 210 7.57 -18.00 -3.10
CA TYR A 210 8.64 -17.11 -3.58
C TYR A 210 9.94 -17.84 -3.94
N ASP A 211 10.18 -19.05 -3.42
CA ASP A 211 11.41 -19.79 -3.70
C ASP A 211 11.55 -20.08 -5.21
N THR A 212 10.44 -20.27 -5.92
CA THR A 212 10.44 -20.51 -7.37
C THR A 212 10.92 -19.32 -8.19
N VAL A 213 10.62 -18.10 -7.74
CA VAL A 213 11.04 -16.86 -8.41
C VAL A 213 12.41 -16.36 -7.93
N LEU A 214 13.00 -17.06 -6.95
CA LEU A 214 14.31 -16.79 -6.37
C LEU A 214 15.32 -17.91 -6.65
N ASP A 215 14.97 -18.93 -7.43
CA ASP A 215 15.90 -19.99 -7.82
C ASP A 215 17.00 -19.39 -8.72
N PRO A 216 18.27 -19.33 -8.28
CA PRO A 216 19.35 -18.72 -9.04
C PRO A 216 19.66 -19.47 -10.34
N ARG A 217 19.20 -20.72 -10.49
CA ARG A 217 19.34 -21.49 -11.74
C ARG A 217 18.38 -20.99 -12.82
N VAL A 218 17.24 -20.42 -12.42
CA VAL A 218 16.21 -19.89 -13.31
C VAL A 218 16.33 -18.38 -13.45
N TYR A 219 16.57 -17.68 -12.33
CA TYR A 219 16.64 -16.22 -12.25
C TYR A 219 17.93 -15.77 -11.54
N PRO A 220 19.11 -15.85 -12.21
CA PRO A 220 20.40 -15.51 -11.59
C PRO A 220 20.51 -14.04 -11.16
N GLY A 221 19.68 -13.16 -11.73
CA GLY A 221 19.62 -11.73 -11.37
C GLY A 221 18.72 -11.40 -10.17
N ARG A 222 18.10 -12.41 -9.53
CA ARG A 222 17.21 -12.21 -8.38
C ARG A 222 17.86 -12.68 -7.09
N ILE A 223 17.80 -11.83 -6.06
CA ILE A 223 18.35 -12.10 -4.74
C ILE A 223 17.20 -12.10 -3.72
N GLY A 224 17.18 -13.07 -2.82
CA GLY A 224 16.16 -13.12 -1.76
C GLY A 224 16.60 -12.34 -0.52
N ALA A 225 15.72 -11.48 -0.01
CA ALA A 225 15.82 -10.90 1.33
C ALA A 225 14.62 -11.36 2.18
N ALA A 226 14.82 -11.47 3.49
CA ALA A 226 13.80 -11.94 4.42
C ALA A 226 13.42 -10.84 5.42
N CYS A 227 12.12 -10.72 5.71
CA CYS A 227 11.60 -9.79 6.67
C CYS A 227 12.03 -10.16 8.11
N ALA A 228 12.88 -9.34 8.74
CA ALA A 228 13.30 -9.58 10.12
C ALA A 228 12.13 -9.43 11.12
N ALA A 229 11.09 -8.66 10.79
CA ALA A 229 9.90 -8.55 11.64
C ALA A 229 9.15 -9.89 11.73
N HIS A 230 9.11 -10.68 10.65
CA HIS A 230 8.55 -12.03 10.68
C HIS A 230 9.38 -13.00 11.52
N ALA A 231 10.71 -12.91 11.47
CA ALA A 231 11.58 -13.69 12.36
C ALA A 231 11.34 -13.31 13.83
N ARG A 232 11.31 -12.01 14.15
CA ARG A 232 11.04 -11.48 15.49
C ARG A 232 9.66 -11.90 16.02
N ARG A 233 8.61 -11.85 15.19
CA ARG A 233 7.22 -12.20 15.55
C ARG A 233 7.09 -13.62 16.09
N ARG A 234 7.89 -14.57 15.60
CA ARG A 234 7.92 -15.96 16.11
C ARG A 234 8.36 -16.02 17.58
N TYR A 235 9.30 -15.16 17.99
CA TYR A 235 9.70 -15.05 19.40
C TYR A 235 8.66 -14.29 20.22
N GLU A 236 8.02 -13.26 19.67
CA GLU A 236 6.89 -12.59 20.34
C GLU A 236 5.74 -13.56 20.63
N GLU A 237 5.42 -14.45 19.68
CA GLU A 237 4.43 -15.51 19.86
C GLU A 237 4.82 -16.49 20.96
N LEU A 238 6.10 -16.88 21.06
CA LEU A 238 6.62 -17.69 22.16
C LEU A 238 6.59 -16.99 23.52
N ALA A 239 6.71 -15.67 23.53
CA ALA A 239 6.72 -14.87 24.75
C ALA A 239 5.30 -14.48 25.24
N ARG A 240 4.23 -14.73 24.46
CA ARG A 240 2.86 -14.31 24.81
C ARG A 240 2.39 -14.80 26.17
N ASP A 241 2.80 -16.00 26.55
CA ASP A 241 2.42 -16.61 27.84
C ASP A 241 3.39 -16.22 28.98
N GLY A 242 4.39 -15.37 28.72
CA GLY A 242 5.31 -14.82 29.73
C GLY A 242 6.31 -15.83 30.31
N THR A 243 6.54 -16.96 29.63
CA THR A 243 7.27 -18.12 30.20
C THR A 243 8.59 -18.45 29.52
N SER A 244 9.02 -17.69 28.50
CA SER A 244 10.21 -18.03 27.71
C SER A 244 11.31 -16.97 27.82
N PRO A 245 12.28 -17.14 28.75
CA PRO A 245 13.47 -16.28 28.83
C PRO A 245 14.26 -16.22 27.52
N LEU A 246 14.28 -17.31 26.76
CA LEU A 246 14.86 -17.38 25.42
C LEU A 246 14.14 -16.42 24.47
N ALA A 247 12.81 -16.45 24.43
CA ALA A 247 12.05 -15.58 23.55
C ALA A 247 12.26 -14.10 23.89
N GLU A 248 12.26 -13.74 25.18
CA GLU A 248 12.53 -12.37 25.61
C GLU A 248 13.94 -11.90 25.22
N GLU A 249 14.95 -12.75 25.39
CA GLU A 249 16.32 -12.43 24.99
C GLU A 249 16.46 -12.26 23.47
N ALA A 250 15.81 -13.12 22.69
CA ALA A 250 15.75 -12.95 21.23
C ALA A 250 15.11 -11.62 20.85
N ILE A 251 13.97 -11.26 21.47
CA ILE A 251 13.27 -9.99 21.22
C ILE A 251 14.17 -8.80 21.56
N ARG A 252 14.90 -8.83 22.70
CA ARG A 252 15.86 -7.79 23.09
C ARG A 252 16.98 -7.63 22.07
N ARG A 253 17.53 -8.74 21.56
CA ARG A 253 18.59 -8.71 20.53
C ARG A 253 18.09 -8.13 19.21
N PHE A 254 16.91 -8.51 18.76
CA PHE A 254 16.28 -7.87 17.60
C PHE A 254 16.01 -6.38 17.84
N ALA A 255 15.52 -6.00 19.03
CA ALA A 255 15.27 -4.60 19.36
C ALA A 255 16.54 -3.74 19.19
N ARG A 256 17.69 -4.23 19.66
CA ARG A 256 18.96 -3.53 19.49
C ARG A 256 19.37 -3.36 18.01
N ILE A 257 19.04 -4.32 17.15
CA ILE A 257 19.25 -4.20 15.69
C ILE A 257 18.32 -3.11 15.12
N TYR A 258 17.05 -3.09 15.53
CA TYR A 258 16.08 -2.08 15.08
C TYR A 258 16.40 -0.67 15.60
N GLU A 259 17.01 -0.53 16.79
CA GLU A 259 17.52 0.75 17.29
C GLU A 259 18.53 1.34 16.31
N VAL A 260 19.52 0.55 15.87
CA VAL A 260 20.49 0.96 14.85
C VAL A 260 19.77 1.36 13.57
N GLU A 261 18.87 0.54 13.03
CA GLU A 261 18.12 0.88 11.80
C GLU A 261 17.30 2.17 11.93
N GLY A 262 16.81 2.48 13.14
CA GLY A 262 16.15 3.75 13.45
C GLY A 262 17.06 4.97 13.26
N GLU A 263 18.33 4.87 13.66
CA GLU A 263 19.36 5.91 13.52
C GLU A 263 19.81 6.11 12.06
N LEU A 264 19.60 5.10 11.20
CA LEU A 264 20.00 5.13 9.79
C LEU A 264 18.94 5.72 8.85
N LYS A 265 17.79 6.17 9.39
CA LYS A 265 16.75 6.82 8.58
C LYS A 265 17.28 8.09 7.92
N GLY A 266 16.95 8.27 6.64
CA GLY A 266 17.35 9.44 5.85
C GLY A 266 18.81 9.43 5.35
N ARG A 267 19.62 8.42 5.69
CA ARG A 267 20.96 8.22 5.11
C ARG A 267 20.87 7.76 3.67
N SER A 268 21.90 8.02 2.86
CA SER A 268 22.06 7.42 1.53
C SER A 268 22.24 5.89 1.63
N ASP A 269 22.09 5.17 0.52
CA ASP A 269 22.30 3.72 0.50
C ASP A 269 23.74 3.34 0.88
N GLU A 270 24.73 4.09 0.40
CA GLU A 270 26.15 3.87 0.66
C GLU A 270 26.49 4.09 2.14
N GLU A 271 26.05 5.21 2.73
CA GLU A 271 26.24 5.50 4.14
C GLU A 271 25.53 4.47 5.02
N ARG A 272 24.28 4.11 4.66
CA ARG A 272 23.49 3.11 5.39
C ARG A 272 24.21 1.77 5.39
N LYS A 273 24.75 1.33 4.25
CA LYS A 273 25.54 0.10 4.14
C LYS A 273 26.79 0.16 5.02
N ALA A 274 27.56 1.25 4.94
CA ALA A 274 28.79 1.40 5.74
C ALA A 274 28.50 1.34 7.25
N LEU A 275 27.50 2.11 7.71
CA LEU A 275 27.08 2.12 9.12
C LEU A 275 26.49 0.78 9.56
N ARG A 276 25.76 0.07 8.70
CA ARG A 276 25.30 -1.30 8.99
C ARG A 276 26.48 -2.26 9.22
N GLN A 277 27.56 -2.15 8.45
CA GLN A 277 28.75 -2.98 8.65
C GLN A 277 29.44 -2.67 9.98
N GLU A 278 29.47 -1.41 10.40
CA GLU A 278 30.08 -1.01 11.67
C GLU A 278 29.21 -1.37 12.88
N LEU A 279 27.91 -1.04 12.83
CA LEU A 279 27.02 -1.03 13.99
C LEU A 279 26.11 -2.27 14.06
N ALA A 280 25.50 -2.67 12.94
CA ALA A 280 24.50 -3.74 12.90
C ALA A 280 25.11 -5.13 12.70
N GLN A 281 26.16 -5.27 11.89
CA GLN A 281 26.82 -6.54 11.61
C GLN A 281 27.31 -7.26 12.89
N PRO A 282 27.94 -6.59 13.88
CA PRO A 282 28.32 -7.23 15.14
C PRO A 282 27.12 -7.67 16.00
N LEU A 283 25.96 -7.01 15.87
CA LEU A 283 24.74 -7.39 16.58
C LEU A 283 24.13 -8.66 15.96
N TRP A 284 24.05 -8.71 14.63
CA TRP A 284 23.63 -9.92 13.92
C TRP A 284 24.57 -11.10 14.22
N ALA A 285 25.90 -10.91 14.20
CA ALA A 285 26.84 -11.98 14.54
C ALA A 285 26.63 -12.54 15.96
N ARG A 286 26.42 -11.65 16.95
CA ARG A 286 26.12 -12.04 18.33
C ARG A 286 24.77 -12.74 18.47
N LEU A 287 23.76 -12.31 17.71
CA LEU A 287 22.47 -13.00 17.65
C LEU A 287 22.64 -14.42 17.08
N LYS A 288 23.40 -14.59 16.00
CA LYS A 288 23.66 -15.90 15.38
C LYS A 288 24.30 -16.87 16.36
N GLY A 289 25.43 -16.47 16.95
CA GLY A 289 26.19 -17.34 17.84
C GLY A 289 25.38 -17.73 19.07
N TRP A 290 24.57 -16.80 19.60
CA TRP A 290 23.65 -17.12 20.69
C TRP A 290 22.56 -18.11 20.26
N LEU A 291 21.89 -17.89 19.12
CA LEU A 291 20.88 -18.83 18.61
C LEU A 291 21.44 -20.23 18.34
N GLU A 292 22.65 -20.33 17.81
CA GLU A 292 23.33 -21.62 17.57
C GLU A 292 23.65 -22.37 18.87
N LEU A 293 23.93 -21.66 19.96
CA LEU A 293 24.13 -22.25 21.29
C LEU A 293 22.79 -22.69 21.89
N GLU A 294 21.78 -21.81 21.89
CA GLU A 294 20.45 -22.13 22.38
C GLU A 294 19.82 -23.32 21.65
N ARG A 295 20.06 -23.43 20.34
CA ARG A 295 19.51 -24.53 19.56
C ARG A 295 19.96 -25.91 20.05
N ARG A 296 21.15 -26.00 20.67
CA ARG A 296 21.69 -27.25 21.27
C ARG A 296 21.03 -27.60 22.59
N LEU A 297 20.40 -26.63 23.25
CA LEU A 297 19.76 -26.78 24.55
C LEU A 297 18.25 -27.02 24.42
N VAL A 298 17.65 -26.56 23.33
CA VAL A 298 16.22 -26.71 23.06
C VAL A 298 15.92 -28.05 22.42
N ALA A 299 14.89 -28.74 22.94
CA ALA A 299 14.41 -30.01 22.38
C ALA A 299 13.83 -29.85 20.97
N ASP A 300 14.06 -30.85 20.13
CA ASP A 300 13.54 -30.88 18.75
C ASP A 300 12.01 -30.92 18.71
N GLY A 301 11.44 -30.39 17.62
CA GLY A 301 9.99 -30.39 17.37
C GLY A 301 9.19 -29.37 18.19
N GLY A 302 9.82 -28.68 19.15
CA GLY A 302 9.19 -27.60 19.91
C GLY A 302 9.08 -26.27 19.16
N ALA A 303 8.17 -25.40 19.60
CA ALA A 303 7.98 -24.07 19.01
C ALA A 303 9.25 -23.19 19.12
N ALA A 304 10.02 -23.34 20.20
CA ALA A 304 11.32 -22.67 20.36
C ALA A 304 12.34 -23.15 19.32
N ALA A 305 12.47 -24.46 19.09
CA ALA A 305 13.33 -25.00 18.04
C ALA A 305 12.90 -24.48 16.66
N ALA A 306 11.60 -24.50 16.36
CA ALA A 306 11.06 -23.99 15.10
C ALA A 306 11.36 -22.49 14.86
N ALA A 307 11.31 -21.65 15.90
CA ALA A 307 11.64 -20.23 15.78
C ALA A 307 13.14 -20.00 15.53
N ILE A 308 14.00 -20.75 16.24
CA ILE A 308 15.46 -20.70 16.04
C ILE A 308 15.83 -21.21 14.65
N ASP A 309 15.29 -22.37 14.25
CA ASP A 309 15.56 -23.00 12.97
C ASP A 309 15.09 -22.11 11.81
N TYR A 310 13.93 -21.46 11.92
CA TYR A 310 13.51 -20.47 10.92
C TYR A 310 14.55 -19.34 10.76
N THR A 311 15.00 -18.76 11.88
CA THR A 311 15.95 -17.64 11.85
C THR A 311 17.31 -18.07 11.29
N LEU A 312 17.82 -19.23 11.71
CA LEU A 312 19.12 -19.74 11.24
C LEU A 312 19.07 -20.22 9.78
N ASN A 313 18.00 -20.90 9.35
CA ASN A 313 17.85 -21.39 7.98
C ASN A 313 17.69 -20.26 6.96
N HIS A 314 17.19 -19.10 7.39
CA HIS A 314 17.04 -17.91 6.53
C HIS A 314 18.10 -16.83 6.78
N TRP A 315 19.19 -17.17 7.47
CA TRP A 315 20.20 -16.21 7.91
C TRP A 315 20.74 -15.30 6.80
N ALA A 316 21.10 -15.90 5.66
CA ALA A 316 21.62 -15.15 4.51
C ALA A 316 20.61 -14.11 3.99
N ALA A 317 19.33 -14.49 3.86
CA ALA A 317 18.28 -13.59 3.41
C ALA A 317 17.93 -12.52 4.46
N LEU A 318 17.94 -12.88 5.75
CA LEU A 318 17.70 -11.94 6.87
C LEU A 318 18.80 -10.88 6.97
N THR A 319 20.03 -11.24 6.64
CA THR A 319 21.20 -10.35 6.72
C THR A 319 21.53 -9.65 5.40
N GLN A 320 20.72 -9.84 4.34
CA GLN A 320 20.95 -9.22 3.03
C GLN A 320 20.98 -7.69 3.09
N HIS A 321 20.21 -7.07 3.98
CA HIS A 321 20.23 -5.61 4.22
C HIS A 321 21.59 -5.08 4.68
N LEU A 322 22.46 -5.92 5.27
CA LEU A 322 23.81 -5.53 5.65
C LEU A 322 24.70 -5.35 4.41
N GLN A 323 24.41 -6.06 3.31
CA GLN A 323 25.21 -6.09 2.09
C GLN A 323 24.76 -5.06 1.04
N ASP A 324 23.48 -4.66 1.07
CA ASP A 324 22.89 -3.64 0.19
C ASP A 324 22.09 -2.63 1.02
N GLY A 325 22.50 -1.36 0.94
CA GLY A 325 21.84 -0.25 1.61
C GLY A 325 20.37 -0.07 1.22
N ALA A 326 19.99 -0.32 -0.04
CA ALA A 326 18.59 -0.13 -0.49
C ALA A 326 17.62 -1.17 0.09
N VAL A 327 18.14 -2.28 0.60
CA VAL A 327 17.32 -3.35 1.16
C VAL A 327 16.89 -2.94 2.55
N ALA A 328 15.57 -2.85 2.75
CA ALA A 328 14.98 -2.63 4.05
C ALA A 328 15.16 -3.88 4.94
N ILE A 329 15.28 -3.68 6.26
CA ILE A 329 15.37 -4.78 7.23
C ILE A 329 14.07 -5.61 7.29
N ASP A 330 12.92 -5.01 6.96
CA ASP A 330 11.60 -5.65 7.07
C ASP A 330 10.63 -5.24 5.96
N ASN A 331 9.54 -6.00 5.87
CA ASN A 331 8.46 -5.82 4.91
C ASN A 331 7.26 -5.05 5.49
N ASN A 332 7.40 -4.42 6.68
CA ASN A 332 6.28 -3.76 7.37
C ASN A 332 5.68 -2.61 6.53
N HIS A 333 6.49 -2.01 5.65
CA HIS A 333 6.00 -1.03 4.69
C HIS A 333 4.85 -1.58 3.84
N LEU A 334 5.01 -2.77 3.26
CA LEU A 334 3.99 -3.40 2.42
C LEU A 334 2.85 -3.99 3.24
N GLU A 335 3.14 -4.61 4.39
CA GLU A 335 2.12 -5.14 5.31
C GLU A 335 1.07 -4.06 5.68
N ARG A 336 1.51 -2.82 5.92
CA ARG A 336 0.59 -1.69 6.20
C ARG A 336 -0.29 -1.33 5.00
N GLN A 337 0.22 -1.46 3.79
CA GLN A 337 -0.50 -1.12 2.57
C GLN A 337 -1.47 -2.22 2.13
N ILE A 338 -1.22 -3.49 2.48
CA ILE A 338 -2.09 -4.59 2.11
C ILE A 338 -3.19 -4.84 3.16
N LYS A 339 -2.98 -4.44 4.42
CA LYS A 339 -3.92 -4.63 5.53
C LYS A 339 -5.37 -4.14 5.27
N PRO A 340 -5.61 -2.98 4.61
CA PRO A 340 -6.97 -2.53 4.32
C PRO A 340 -7.80 -3.54 3.52
N TRP A 341 -7.18 -4.32 2.63
CA TRP A 341 -7.89 -5.34 1.84
C TRP A 341 -8.49 -6.45 2.70
N ALA A 342 -7.79 -6.85 3.77
CA ALA A 342 -8.30 -7.84 4.71
C ALA A 342 -9.50 -7.33 5.53
N MET A 343 -9.60 -6.01 5.74
CA MET A 343 -10.66 -5.37 6.52
C MET A 343 -11.84 -4.87 5.66
N ALA A 344 -11.61 -4.55 4.39
CA ALA A 344 -12.60 -3.97 3.49
C ALA A 344 -13.43 -5.00 2.73
N CYS A 345 -12.89 -6.21 2.56
CA CYS A 345 -13.53 -7.33 1.88
C CYS A 345 -14.14 -8.37 2.85
N SER A 346 -14.13 -8.10 4.16
CA SER A 346 -14.77 -8.92 5.20
C SER A 346 -16.25 -8.63 5.36
#